data_AF-A0A2G6CCA7-F1
#
_entry.id   AF-A0A2G6CCA7-F1
#
_cell.length_a   1.000
_cell.length_b   1.000
_cell.length_c   1.000
_cell.angle_alpha   90.00
_cell.angle_beta   90.00
_cell.angle_gamma   90.00
#
_symmetry.space_group_name_H-M   'P 1'
#
loop_
_entity.id
_entity.type
_entity.pdbx_description
1 polymer ?
#
loop_
_entity_poly.entity_id
_entity_poly.type
_entity_poly.pdbx_seq_one_letter_code
_entity_poly.pdbx_strand_id
1 'polypeptide(L)' 'MIGPKKKISKSQRNKRHSTWEGLMLKKLTKKYAPVKCGNCGANTLPHRVCKTCGYYKGKQVVTIKSKSKQEVLDA' A
#
# COMPACT_ATOMS: atom_id res chain seq x y z
N MET A 1 41.50 -6.03 -18.98
CA MET A 1 40.44 -6.96 -18.51
C MET A 1 39.33 -6.14 -17.87
N ILE A 2 38.18 -6.00 -18.52
CA ILE A 2 37.00 -5.42 -17.89
C ILE A 2 36.37 -6.51 -17.02
N GLY A 3 36.54 -6.41 -15.71
CA GLY A 3 36.03 -7.40 -14.76
C GLY A 3 36.61 -7.22 -13.36
N PRO A 4 35.94 -7.77 -12.32
CA PRO A 4 36.42 -7.65 -10.94
C PRO A 4 37.76 -8.36 -10.78
N LYS A 5 38.77 -7.63 -10.27
CA LYS A 5 40.12 -8.16 -10.02
C LYS A 5 40.12 -9.36 -9.06
N LYS A 6 39.17 -9.40 -8.11
CA LYS A 6 39.01 -10.48 -7.12
C LYS A 6 37.52 -10.71 -6.81
N LYS A 7 37.20 -11.92 -6.33
CA LYS A 7 35.87 -12.26 -5.83
C LYS A 7 35.53 -11.44 -4.58
N ILE A 8 34.32 -10.88 -4.54
CA ILE A 8 33.81 -10.15 -3.38
C ILE A 8 33.56 -11.14 -2.22
N SER A 9 34.02 -10.79 -1.03
CA SER A 9 33.86 -11.63 0.17
C SER A 9 32.40 -11.81 0.55
N LYS A 10 32.08 -12.88 1.30
CA LYS A 10 30.70 -13.15 1.76
C LYS A 10 30.16 -11.99 2.60
N SER A 11 30.98 -11.45 3.51
CA SER A 11 30.62 -10.30 4.36
C SER A 11 30.30 -9.05 3.54
N GLN A 12 31.17 -8.68 2.58
CA GLN A 12 30.95 -7.51 1.73
C GLN A 12 29.70 -7.62 0.86
N ARG A 13 29.42 -8.82 0.32
CA ARG A 13 28.20 -9.08 -0.46
C ARG A 13 26.95 -8.91 0.40
N ASN A 14 26.94 -9.52 1.58
CA ASN A 14 25.79 -9.48 2.48
C ASN A 14 25.51 -8.05 2.98
N LYS A 15 26.55 -7.28 3.31
CA LYS A 15 26.41 -5.86 3.70
C LYS A 15 25.79 -5.01 2.59
N ARG A 16 26.17 -5.26 1.33
CA ARG A 16 25.58 -4.55 0.18
C ARG A 16 24.11 -4.91 0.01
N HIS A 17 23.77 -6.19 0.15
CA HIS A 17 22.39 -6.66 0.04
C HIS A 17 21.50 -6.06 1.13
N SER A 18 21.90 -6.13 2.40
CA SER A 18 21.10 -5.60 3.51
C SER A 18 20.88 -4.09 3.40
N THR A 19 21.90 -3.35 2.94
CA THR A 19 21.77 -1.91 2.68
C THR A 19 20.78 -1.65 1.55
N TRP A 20 20.83 -2.44 0.47
CA TRP A 20 19.89 -2.34 -0.64
C TRP A 20 18.45 -2.65 -0.20
N GLU A 21 18.24 -3.72 0.56
CA GLU A 21 16.92 -4.10 1.10
C GLU A 21 16.32 -3.00 1.96
N GLY A 22 17.09 -2.46 2.91
CA GLY A 22 16.64 -1.38 3.79
C GLY A 22 16.26 -0.11 3.03
N LEU A 23 17.04 0.26 2.01
CA LEU A 23 16.75 1.41 1.15
C LEU A 23 15.51 1.16 0.27
N MET A 24 15.36 -0.04 -0.29
CA MET A 24 14.21 -0.38 -1.13
C MET A 24 12.92 -0.43 -0.32
N LEU A 25 12.94 -1.00 0.88
CA LEU A 25 11.80 -1.02 1.77
C LEU A 25 11.35 0.41 2.12
N LYS A 26 12.29 1.29 2.48
CA LYS A 26 12.01 2.72 2.74
C LYS A 26 11.44 3.45 1.53
N LYS A 27 11.92 3.14 0.32
CA LYS A 27 11.39 3.72 -0.93
C LYS A 27 9.96 3.24 -1.19
N LEU A 28 9.68 1.96 -1.01
CA LEU A 28 8.35 1.37 -1.25
C LEU A 28 7.32 1.89 -0.24
N THR A 29 7.66 1.93 1.06
CA THR A 29 6.75 2.43 2.09
C THR A 29 6.39 3.90 1.86
N LYS A 30 7.36 4.75 1.48
CA LYS A 30 7.10 6.15 1.13
C LYS A 30 6.20 6.30 -0.10
N LYS A 31 6.38 5.46 -1.13
CA LYS A 31 5.62 5.53 -2.38
C LYS A 31 4.17 5.07 -2.22
N TYR A 32 3.93 4.03 -1.41
CA TYR A 32 2.60 3.43 -1.21
C TYR A 32 1.98 3.80 0.14
N ALA A 33 2.32 4.99 0.66
CA ALA A 33 1.79 5.46 1.93
C ALA A 33 0.24 5.55 1.87
N PRO A 34 -0.48 4.90 2.80
CA PRO A 34 -1.93 4.96 2.82
C PRO A 34 -2.43 6.34 3.26
N VAL A 35 -3.53 6.79 2.66
CA VAL A 35 -4.23 8.04 2.95
C VAL A 35 -5.60 7.71 3.53
N LYS A 36 -6.04 8.49 4.53
CA LYS A 36 -7.38 8.34 5.11
C LYS A 36 -8.46 8.73 4.10
N CYS A 37 -9.50 7.91 3.99
CA CYS A 37 -10.67 8.23 3.18
C CYS A 37 -11.51 9.31 3.88
N GLY A 38 -11.86 10.38 3.17
CA GLY A 38 -12.68 11.46 3.72
C GLY A 38 -14.14 11.10 4.02
N ASN A 39 -14.66 9.97 3.50
CA ASN A 39 -16.04 9.55 3.76
C ASN A 39 -16.12 8.58 4.96
N CYS A 40 -15.34 7.50 4.95
CA CYS A 40 -15.45 6.42 5.95
C CYS A 40 -14.25 6.30 6.89
N GLY A 41 -13.24 7.18 6.78
CA GLY A 41 -12.04 7.17 7.63
C GLY A 41 -11.04 6.02 7.40
N ALA A 42 -11.40 5.01 6.60
CA ALA A 42 -10.53 3.86 6.31
C ALA A 42 -9.26 4.24 5.53
N ASN A 43 -8.19 3.46 5.72
CA ASN A 43 -6.94 3.63 4.98
C ASN A 43 -7.09 3.17 3.53
N THR A 44 -6.71 4.04 2.60
CA THR A 44 -6.80 3.81 1.16
C THR A 44 -5.49 4.16 0.47
N LEU A 45 -5.21 3.52 -0.65
CA LEU A 45 -4.06 3.91 -1.46
C LEU A 45 -4.38 5.20 -2.23
N PRO A 46 -3.41 6.11 -2.40
CA PRO A 46 -3.61 7.33 -3.19
C PRO A 46 -3.99 6.97 -4.64
N HIS A 47 -4.82 7.83 -5.25
CA HIS A 47 -5.36 7.67 -6.60
C HIS A 47 -6.19 6.38 -6.83
N ARG A 48 -6.61 5.68 -5.78
CA ARG A 48 -7.54 4.54 -5.90
C ARG A 48 -8.89 4.85 -5.26
N VAL A 49 -9.93 4.18 -5.76
CA VAL A 49 -11.25 4.19 -5.13
C VAL A 49 -11.16 3.48 -3.78
N CYS A 50 -11.87 3.99 -2.79
CA CYS A 50 -11.96 3.34 -1.49
C CYS A 50 -12.65 1.97 -1.62
N LYS A 51 -12.00 0.90 -1.18
CA LYS A 51 -12.55 -0.46 -1.26
C LYS A 51 -13.69 -0.72 -0.27
N THR A 52 -13.79 0.06 0.80
CA THR A 52 -14.80 -0.14 1.84
C THR A 52 -16.09 0.61 1.53
N CYS A 53 -16.01 1.88 1.09
CA CYS A 53 -17.19 2.71 0.81
C CYS A 53 -17.48 2.91 -0.69
N GLY A 54 -16.52 2.65 -1.59
CA GLY A 54 -16.74 2.80 -3.04
C GLY A 54 -16.69 4.24 -3.56
N TYR A 55 -16.32 5.19 -2.69
CA TYR A 55 -16.22 6.61 -3.03
C TYR A 55 -14.81 7.00 -3.51
N TYR A 56 -14.77 7.93 -4.46
CA TYR A 56 -13.57 8.65 -4.90
C TYR A 56 -13.92 10.12 -5.10
N LYS A 57 -13.17 11.01 -4.43
CA LYS A 57 -13.40 12.48 -4.47
C LYS A 57 -14.87 12.88 -4.20
N GLY A 58 -15.50 12.24 -3.21
CA GLY A 58 -16.89 12.54 -2.82
C GLY A 58 -17.96 11.99 -3.75
N LYS A 59 -17.59 11.36 -4.88
CA LYS A 59 -18.53 10.69 -5.78
C LYS A 59 -18.52 9.19 -5.54
N GLN A 60 -19.70 8.57 -5.54
CA GLN A 60 -19.83 7.12 -5.50
C GLN A 60 -19.50 6.58 -6.89
N VAL A 61 -18.37 5.88 -7.02
CA VAL A 61 -17.90 5.33 -8.31
C VAL A 61 -18.24 3.84 -8.42
N VAL A 62 -18.25 3.14 -7.29
CA VAL A 62 -18.60 1.72 -7.22
C VAL A 62 -19.76 1.55 -6.25
N THR A 63 -20.87 0.99 -6.75
CA THR A 63 -21.96 0.47 -5.92
C THR A 63 -21.52 -0.84 -5.30
N ILE A 64 -20.80 -0.75 -4.19
CA ILE A 64 -20.56 -1.90 -3.33
C ILE A 64 -21.93 -2.24 -2.73
N LYS A 65 -22.57 -3.31 -3.20
CA LYS A 65 -23.79 -3.83 -2.57
C LYS A 65 -23.42 -4.28 -1.15
N SER A 66 -23.64 -3.42 -0.16
CA SER A 66 -23.72 -3.86 1.22
C SER A 66 -24.87 -4.86 1.30
N LYS A 67 -24.63 -6.00 1.95
CA LYS A 67 -25.72 -6.90 2.33
C LYS A 67 -26.75 -6.07 3.12
N SER A 68 -27.98 -6.09 2.61
CA SER A 68 -29.28 -5.72 3.20
C SER A 68 -29.27 -5.04 4.58
N LYS A 69 -29.93 -3.86 4.63
CA LYS A 69 -30.68 -3.41 5.80
C LYS A 69 -31.50 -4.58 6.38
N GLN A 70 -31.38 -4.84 7.68
CA GLN A 70 -32.51 -5.29 8.47
C GLN A 70 -32.87 -4.12 9.39
N GLU A 71 -33.77 -3.26 8.90
CA GLU A 71 -34.65 -2.51 9.77
C GLU A 71 -35.60 -3.56 10.38
N VAL A 72 -35.51 -3.77 11.69
CA VAL A 72 -36.62 -4.33 12.47
C VAL A 72 -36.84 -3.34 13.61
N LEU A 73 -37.67 -2.34 13.33
CA LEU A 73 -38.49 -1.69 14.34
C LEU A 73 -39.86 -2.30 14.17
N ASP A 74 -40.34 -3.04 15.17
CA ASP A 74 -41.76 -3.35 15.36
C ASP A 74 -41.99 -3.67 16.86
N ALA A 75 -42.90 -2.89 17.47
CA ALA A 75 -43.46 -2.93 18.83
C ALA A 75 -42.64 -2.32 19.99
#